data_AF-A0A3U9F9Y9-F1
#
_entry.id   AF-A0A3U9F9Y9-F1
#
_cell.length_a   1.000
_cell.length_b   1.000
_cell.length_c   1.000
_cell.angle_alpha   90.00
_cell.angle_beta   90.00
_cell.angle_gamma   90.00
#
_symmetry.space_group_name_H-M   'P 1'
#
loop_
_entity.id
_entity.type
_entity.pdbx_description
1 polymer ?
#
loop_
_entity_poly.entity_id
_entity_poly.type
_entity_poly.pdbx_seq_one_letter_code
_entity_poly.pdbx_strand_id
1 'polypeptide(L)'
;RDRYGYNEWGELTTRRDQQLEWNAQGQLTRVISGNTETHYGYDALGRRIRKATYGRHTGHTARSRTDFVWEGFRLLQENVQQQGWRTYLYDAEQPYT
;
A
#
# COMPACT_ATOMS: atom_id res chain seq x y z
N ARG A 1 21.29 -13.69 8.50
CA ARG A 1 21.19 -12.45 9.32
C ARG A 1 20.31 -11.50 8.56
N ASP A 2 19.17 -11.09 9.11
CA ASP A 2 18.29 -10.13 8.43
C ASP A 2 19.00 -8.76 8.34
N ARG A 3 19.05 -8.19 7.13
CA ARG A 3 19.66 -6.88 6.86
C ARG A 3 18.58 -5.80 6.98
N TYR A 4 18.84 -4.80 7.81
CA TYR A 4 17.99 -3.63 7.96
C TYR A 4 18.83 -2.37 7.74
N GLY A 5 18.24 -1.37 7.11
CA GLY A 5 18.84 -0.06 6.93
C GLY A 5 17.77 1.02 7.04
N TYR A 6 18.18 2.17 7.56
CA TYR A 6 17.31 3.28 7.89
C TYR A 6 17.89 4.57 7.32
N ASN A 7 17.04 5.54 6.97
CA ASN A 7 17.48 6.89 6.66
C ASN A 7 17.62 7.73 7.96
N GLU A 8 17.99 9.01 7.81
CA GLU A 8 18.21 9.94 8.93
C GLU A 8 16.95 10.24 9.76
N TRP A 9 15.75 10.00 9.20
CA TRP A 9 14.47 10.14 9.89
C TRP A 9 14.01 8.86 10.59
N GLY A 10 14.84 7.81 10.56
CA GLY A 10 14.52 6.51 11.17
C GLY A 10 13.55 5.66 10.37
N GLU A 11 13.25 6.03 9.13
CA GLU A 11 12.38 5.24 8.25
C GLU A 11 13.18 4.07 7.67
N LEU A 12 12.53 2.90 7.62
CA LEU A 12 13.12 1.68 7.10
C LEU A 12 13.29 1.78 5.58
N THR A 13 14.52 1.89 5.08
CA THR A 13 14.82 1.99 3.64
C THR A 13 15.24 0.66 3.02
N THR A 14 15.76 -0.27 3.82
CA THR A 14 16.09 -1.62 3.36
C THR A 14 15.69 -2.67 4.38
N ARG A 15 15.07 -3.75 3.91
CA ARG A 15 14.69 -4.91 4.73
C ARG A 15 14.91 -6.19 3.93
N ARG A 16 15.86 -7.02 4.36
CA ARG A 16 16.31 -8.20 3.58
C ARG A 16 16.73 -7.74 2.17
N ASP A 17 16.00 -8.19 1.16
CA ASP A 17 16.23 -7.87 -0.25
C ASP A 17 15.26 -6.82 -0.79
N GLN A 18 14.55 -6.12 0.11
CA GLN A 18 13.59 -5.08 -0.25
C GLN A 18 14.20 -3.69 -0.09
N GLN A 19 13.89 -2.82 -1.05
CA GLN A 19 14.13 -1.38 -0.95
C GLN A 19 12.79 -0.67 -0.78
N LEU A 20 12.74 0.29 0.14
CA LEU A 20 11.51 0.99 0.54
C LEU A 20 11.71 2.49 0.35
N GLU A 21 10.71 3.15 -0.23
CA GLU A 21 10.68 4.61 -0.43
C GLU A 21 9.47 5.20 0.29
N TRP A 22 9.69 6.35 0.90
CA TRP A 22 8.73 7.06 1.73
C TRP A 22 8.51 8.47 1.20
N ASN A 23 7.31 9.01 1.35
CA ASN A 23 7.06 10.43 1.10
C ASN A 23 7.38 11.28 2.35
N ALA A 24 7.34 12.60 2.19
CA ALA A 24 7.60 13.55 3.28
C ALA A 24 6.59 13.48 4.46
N GLN A 25 5.45 12.78 4.30
CA GLN A 25 4.50 12.53 5.38
C GLN A 25 4.79 11.22 6.15
N GLY A 26 5.90 10.54 5.87
CA GLY A 26 6.24 9.28 6.51
C GLY A 26 5.44 8.09 5.99
N GLN A 27 4.91 8.17 4.77
CA GLN A 27 4.09 7.12 4.17
C GLN A 27 4.88 6.34 3.14
N LEU A 28 4.86 5.02 3.26
CA LEU A 28 5.52 4.12 2.32
C LEU A 28 4.85 4.21 0.94
N THR A 29 5.54 4.75 -0.06
CA THR A 29 5.01 4.95 -1.41
C THR A 29 5.46 3.86 -2.39
N ARG A 30 6.63 3.27 -2.19
CA ARG A 30 7.16 2.23 -3.09
C ARG A 30 7.95 1.16 -2.34
N VAL A 31 7.80 -0.08 -2.78
CA VAL A 31 8.61 -1.23 -2.34
C VAL A 31 9.11 -1.96 -3.57
N ILE A 32 10.43 -2.11 -3.70
CA ILE A 32 11.06 -2.96 -4.71
C ILE A 32 11.43 -4.28 -4.04
N SER A 33 11.04 -5.39 -4.64
CA SER A 33 11.30 -6.74 -4.14
C SER A 33 11.65 -7.66 -5.31
N GLY A 34 12.94 -7.93 -5.52
CA GLY A 34 13.40 -8.70 -6.67
C GLY A 34 12.98 -8.04 -8.00
N ASN A 35 12.21 -8.76 -8.83
CA ASN A 35 11.73 -8.27 -10.12
C ASN A 35 10.33 -7.63 -10.08
N THR A 36 9.82 -7.32 -8.90
CA THR A 36 8.56 -6.60 -8.75
C THR A 36 8.74 -5.30 -7.99
N GLU A 37 7.83 -4.37 -8.24
CA GLU A 37 7.68 -3.16 -7.44
C GLU A 37 6.21 -2.94 -7.10
N THR A 38 5.94 -2.54 -5.87
CA THR A 38 4.61 -2.21 -5.39
C THR A 38 4.56 -0.73 -5.05
N HIS A 39 3.57 -0.04 -5.60
CA HIS A 39 3.28 1.37 -5.37
C HIS A 39 2.03 1.51 -4.49
N TYR A 40 2.08 2.46 -3.56
CA TYR A 40 0.98 2.78 -2.66
C TYR A 40 0.57 4.24 -2.84
N GLY A 41 -0.73 4.47 -2.97
CA GLY A 41 -1.33 5.80 -3.02
C GLY A 41 -2.15 6.07 -1.76
N TYR A 42 -2.12 7.31 -1.29
CA TYR A 42 -2.80 7.76 -0.08
C TYR A 42 -3.66 8.99 -0.38
N ASP A 43 -4.74 9.16 0.37
CA ASP A 43 -5.48 10.42 0.40
C ASP A 43 -4.88 11.41 1.43
N ALA A 44 -5.47 12.60 1.52
CA ALA A 44 -5.01 13.67 2.40
C ALA A 44 -5.13 13.34 3.91
N LEU A 45 -5.97 12.37 4.29
CA LEU A 45 -6.07 11.87 5.67
C LEU A 45 -5.06 10.75 5.95
N GLY A 46 -4.27 10.38 4.95
CA GLY A 46 -3.26 9.33 5.01
C GLY A 46 -3.80 7.91 4.93
N ARG A 47 -5.06 7.74 4.51
CA ARG A 47 -5.62 6.41 4.24
C ARG A 47 -5.16 5.95 2.88
N ARG A 48 -4.82 4.67 2.76
CA ARG A 48 -4.40 4.09 1.48
C ARG A 48 -5.59 3.99 0.54
N ILE A 49 -5.50 4.59 -0.64
CA ILE A 49 -6.52 4.54 -1.70
C ILE A 49 -6.11 3.61 -2.86
N ARG A 50 -4.83 3.23 -2.94
CA ARG A 50 -4.33 2.32 -3.98
C ARG A 50 -3.17 1.47 -3.50
N LYS A 51 -3.12 0.23 -3.96
CA LYS A 51 -1.96 -0.65 -3.95
C LYS A 51 -1.83 -1.30 -5.33
N ALA A 52 -0.72 -1.11 -6.02
CA ALA A 52 -0.52 -1.69 -7.35
C ALA A 52 0.88 -2.30 -7.48
N THR A 53 0.97 -3.54 -7.96
CA THR A 53 2.24 -4.25 -8.14
C THR A 53 2.53 -4.44 -9.63
N TYR A 54 3.75 -4.11 -10.03
CA TYR A 54 4.23 -4.15 -11.40
C TYR A 54 5.45 -5.07 -11.49
N GLY A 55 5.74 -5.55 -12.70
CA GLY A 55 7.05 -6.13 -12.98
C GLY A 55 8.04 -5.00 -13.25
N ARG A 56 9.15 -4.96 -12.51
CA ARG A 56 10.12 -3.85 -12.52
C ARG A 56 10.70 -3.55 -13.90
N HIS A 57 10.76 -4.58 -14.75
CA HIS A 57 11.32 -4.50 -16.11
C HIS A 57 10.34 -4.95 -17.20
N THR A 58 9.08 -5.24 -16.86
CA THR A 58 8.14 -5.91 -17.79
C THR A 58 6.89 -5.10 -18.11
N GLY A 59 6.86 -3.80 -17.81
CA GLY A 59 5.90 -2.86 -18.41
C GLY A 59 5.03 -2.06 -17.43
N HIS A 60 4.15 -1.25 -18.01
CA HIS A 60 3.29 -0.27 -17.32
C HIS A 60 1.98 -0.85 -16.78
N THR A 61 1.68 -2.12 -17.10
CA THR A 61 0.45 -2.77 -16.65
C THR A 61 0.64 -3.41 -15.29
N ALA A 62 -0.25 -3.10 -14.34
CA ALA A 62 -0.23 -3.71 -13.04
C ALA A 62 -0.54 -5.21 -13.15
N ARG A 63 0.30 -6.04 -12.50
CA ARG A 63 0.08 -7.48 -12.31
C ARG A 63 -1.01 -7.73 -11.27
N SER A 64 -1.10 -6.87 -10.28
CA SER A 64 -2.20 -6.82 -9.33
C SER A 64 -2.45 -5.38 -8.91
N ARG A 65 -3.72 -5.05 -8.68
CA ARG A 65 -4.13 -3.74 -8.17
C ARG A 65 -5.33 -3.89 -7.26
N THR A 66 -5.30 -3.14 -6.17
CA THR A 66 -6.42 -2.93 -5.27
C THR A 66 -6.66 -1.43 -5.12
N ASP A 67 -7.90 -1.00 -5.36
CA ASP A 67 -8.38 0.35 -5.08
C ASP A 67 -9.27 0.32 -3.85
N PHE A 68 -9.12 1.28 -2.94
CA PHE A 68 -9.82 1.32 -1.66
C PHE A 68 -10.71 2.57 -1.58
N VAL A 69 -11.91 2.40 -1.04
CA VAL A 69 -12.89 3.47 -0.78
C VAL A 69 -13.21 3.47 0.70
N TRP A 70 -13.21 4.66 1.30
CA TRP A 70 -13.34 4.83 2.76
C TRP A 70 -14.58 5.67 3.10
N GLU A 71 -15.24 5.30 4.20
CA GLU A 71 -16.26 6.10 4.88
C GLU A 71 -15.72 6.44 6.28
N GLY A 72 -15.42 7.72 6.54
CA GLY A 72 -14.72 8.11 7.78
C GLY A 72 -13.41 7.30 7.95
N PHE A 73 -13.23 6.58 9.04
CA PHE A 73 -12.06 5.72 9.24
C PHE A 73 -12.29 4.25 8.88
N ARG A 74 -13.44 3.91 8.27
CA ARG A 74 -13.83 2.55 7.91
C ARG A 74 -13.62 2.30 6.42
N LEU A 75 -13.13 1.11 6.08
CA LEU A 75 -12.99 0.69 4.69
C LEU A 75 -14.37 0.32 4.17
N LEU A 76 -14.97 1.16 3.34
CA LEU A 76 -16.29 0.90 2.78
C LEU A 76 -16.22 -0.16 1.69
N GLN A 77 -15.27 -0.01 0.75
CA GLN A 77 -15.13 -0.92 -0.38
C GLN A 77 -13.67 -1.13 -0.77
N GLU A 78 -13.38 -2.29 -1.35
CA GLU A 78 -12.18 -2.51 -2.15
C GLU A 78 -12.52 -3.10 -3.52
N ASN A 79 -11.79 -2.71 -4.56
CA ASN A 79 -11.84 -3.33 -5.88
C ASN A 79 -10.50 -4.00 -6.17
N VAL A 80 -10.50 -5.32 -6.32
CA VAL A 80 -9.32 -6.10 -6.66
C VAL A 80 -9.40 -6.47 -8.14
N GLN A 81 -8.36 -6.13 -8.93
CA GLN A 81 -8.30 -6.20 -10.40
C GLN A 81 -8.79 -7.53 -11.04
N GLN A 82 -8.82 -8.64 -10.31
CA GLN A 82 -9.31 -9.94 -10.79
C GLN A 82 -10.45 -10.54 -9.94
N GLN A 83 -10.81 -9.93 -8.82
CA GLN A 83 -11.83 -10.44 -7.89
C GLN A 83 -13.05 -9.51 -7.81
N GLY A 84 -12.96 -8.31 -8.39
CA GLY A 84 -14.03 -7.32 -8.41
C GLY A 84 -14.18 -6.59 -7.07
N TRP A 85 -15.38 -6.06 -6.86
CA TRP A 85 -15.73 -5.26 -5.68
C TRP A 85 -16.09 -6.12 -4.49
N ARG A 86 -15.60 -5.70 -3.31
CA ARG A 86 -16.09 -6.12 -2.00
C ARG A 86 -16.59 -4.88 -1.27
N THR A 87 -17.77 -4.99 -0.67
CA THR A 87 -18.36 -3.95 0.17
C THR A 87 -18.43 -4.48 1.60
N TYR A 88 -17.97 -3.69 2.55
CA TYR A 88 -17.99 -4.03 3.97
C TYR A 88 -19.13 -3.28 4.65
N LEU A 89 -19.94 -4.01 5.41
CA LEU A 89 -20.99 -3.46 6.25
C LEU A 89 -20.54 -3.58 7.70
N TYR A 90 -20.59 -2.47 8.41
CA TYR A 90 -20.23 -2.40 9.82
C TYR A 90 -21.49 -2.19 10.64
N ASP A 91 -21.54 -2.83 11.80
CA ASP A 91 -22.56 -2.52 12.79
C ASP A 91 -22.34 -1.10 13.33
N ALA A 92 -23.42 -0.33 13.47
CA ALA A 92 -23.36 1.01 14.03
C ALA A 92 -22.88 0.99 15.49
N GLU A 93 -23.15 -0.10 16.22
CA GLU A 93 -22.77 -0.28 17.62
C GLU A 93 -21.34 -0.80 17.80
N GLN A 94 -20.64 -1.16 16.71
CA GLN A 94 -19.25 -1.57 16.82
C GLN A 94 -18.33 -0.34 16.96
N PRO A 95 -17.55 -0.21 18.05
CA PRO A 95 -16.60 0.88 18.19
C PRO A 95 -15.51 0.81 17.11
N TYR A 96 -14.91 1.97 16.80
CA TYR A 96 -13.69 2.01 15.97
C TYR A 96 -12.59 1.24 16.70
N THR A 97 -12.18 0.10 16.16
CA THR A 97 -11.03 -0.68 16.64
C THR A 97 -9.84 -0.48 15.72
#